data_AF-A0A0G1N1E9-F1
#
_entry.id   AF-A0A0G1N1E9-F1
#
_cell.length_a   1.000
_cell.length_b   1.000
_cell.length_c   1.000
_cell.angle_alpha   90.00
_cell.angle_beta   90.00
_cell.angle_gamma   90.00
#
_symmetry.space_group_name_H-M   'P 1'
#
loop_
_entity.id
_entity.type
_entity.pdbx_description
1 polymer ?
#
loop_
_entity_poly.entity_id
_entity_poly.type
_entity_poly.pdbx_seq_one_letter_code
_entity_poly.pdbx_strand_id
1 'polypeptide(L)'
;MNRKGFSQLIILLITAGVALALGGGGFWYYQQSADQRLSAPQTQATPDSSSGEAASAPDEQTKQQTEGRDDLGCWPPSCSTIPDSLGRQACMDWKAGKAVQWPPDCKYLSAQPVCVKLCESEKKVGTQSGSPQIPNAPAQKQVFDTLPSLVKAEFAGGVSLEDKNVIIQGISAMDFYLKKWFSKSTDKPSGLRVGAGAPADEGSQSQVVVENGTTVILIETGSAVWSRQLQLNKEIGGEWRSRLAAHEYVHVYQFQNGCGEGVLTGRPVASKWFIEGEAEWLAFKAGKEAGLLPSFSIPQMVTPQAKQVKGSLESFESPTDLNLQAYFLYTMAIDYLMKDRPIRALDDFCANLGSGMSMPKAFETAFGITKEKFYEGFGAYRKTWSSESSSGQPSQGQIPQEYCSGFASVPSCSYVGSPDSQDYKYCKQCYPNK
;
A
#
# COMPACT_ATOMS: atom_id res chain seq x y z
N MET A 1 11.59 -57.75 47.99
CA MET A 1 10.25 -57.14 47.83
C MET A 1 10.44 -55.80 47.14
N ASN A 2 9.98 -55.71 45.89
CA ASN A 2 10.41 -54.71 44.91
C ASN A 2 9.58 -53.42 44.97
N ARG A 3 10.26 -52.28 45.07
CA ARG A 3 9.72 -50.94 44.78
C ARG A 3 9.85 -50.67 43.27
N LYS A 4 8.75 -50.80 42.53
CA LYS A 4 8.54 -50.16 41.22
C LYS A 4 7.06 -49.78 41.14
N GLY A 5 6.78 -48.51 40.87
CA GLY A 5 5.43 -48.06 40.56
C GLY A 5 5.10 -46.70 41.14
N PHE A 6 5.68 -45.64 40.58
CA PHE A 6 5.12 -44.27 40.65
C PHE A 6 5.72 -43.33 39.59
N SER A 7 6.82 -43.74 38.93
CA SER A 7 7.50 -42.93 37.90
C SER A 7 6.89 -42.99 36.49
N GLN A 8 5.96 -43.91 36.20
CA GLN A 8 5.35 -43.99 34.85
C GLN A 8 4.07 -43.18 34.68
N LEU A 9 3.41 -42.75 35.77
CA LEU A 9 2.21 -41.92 35.66
C LEU A 9 2.52 -40.45 35.36
N ILE A 10 3.67 -39.93 35.84
CA ILE A 10 4.08 -38.54 35.60
C ILE A 10 4.64 -38.37 34.17
N ILE A 11 5.32 -39.38 33.63
CA ILE A 11 5.80 -39.34 32.23
C ILE A 11 4.61 -39.40 31.25
N LEU A 12 3.54 -40.14 31.56
CA LEU A 12 2.32 -40.18 30.74
C LEU A 12 1.51 -38.88 30.78
N LEU A 13 1.53 -38.13 31.90
CA LEU A 13 0.87 -36.82 31.97
C LEU A 13 1.67 -35.73 31.25
N ILE A 14 3.01 -35.84 31.21
CA ILE A 14 3.85 -34.91 30.44
C ILE A 14 3.77 -35.23 28.94
N THR A 15 3.71 -36.50 28.51
CA THR A 15 3.51 -36.83 27.09
C THR A 15 2.08 -36.56 26.60
N ALA A 16 1.05 -36.68 27.45
CA ALA A 16 -0.31 -36.24 27.10
C ALA A 16 -0.45 -34.70 27.05
N GLY A 17 0.30 -33.96 27.89
CA GLY A 17 0.36 -32.50 27.84
C GLY A 17 1.14 -31.96 26.63
N VAL A 18 2.19 -32.66 26.19
CA VAL A 18 2.97 -32.28 25.00
C VAL A 18 2.26 -32.73 23.71
N ALA A 19 1.49 -33.82 23.70
CA ALA A 19 0.69 -34.20 22.54
C ALA A 19 -0.52 -33.28 22.28
N LEU A 20 -0.98 -32.51 23.27
CA LEU A 20 -2.02 -31.47 23.09
C LEU A 20 -1.45 -30.08 22.76
N ALA A 21 -0.13 -29.89 22.85
CA ALA A 21 0.55 -28.64 22.48
C ALA A 21 1.27 -28.72 21.12
N LEU A 22 1.31 -29.88 20.47
CA LEU A 22 1.91 -30.10 19.13
C LEU A 22 0.88 -30.08 17.98
N GLY A 23 -0.28 -29.43 18.21
CA GLY A 23 -1.28 -29.09 17.18
C GLY A 23 -1.37 -27.59 16.90
N GLY A 24 -0.37 -26.80 17.30
CA GLY A 24 -0.32 -25.35 17.16
C GLY A 24 0.23 -24.88 15.81
N GLY A 25 -0.25 -25.43 14.70
CA GLY A 25 -0.05 -24.86 13.37
C GLY A 25 -1.24 -23.99 13.02
N GLY A 26 -1.05 -22.67 12.96
CA GLY A 26 -2.09 -21.70 12.62
C GLY A 26 -2.69 -21.98 11.23
N PHE A 27 -3.79 -22.71 11.21
CA PHE A 27 -4.67 -22.88 10.07
C PHE A 27 -6.10 -22.68 10.58
N TRP A 28 -6.60 -21.45 10.54
CA TRP A 28 -7.98 -21.17 10.91
C TRP A 28 -8.90 -21.54 9.73
N TYR A 29 -9.68 -22.59 9.95
CA TYR A 29 -10.70 -23.10 9.05
C TYR A 29 -11.88 -22.10 8.98
N TYR A 30 -12.09 -21.49 7.82
CA TYR A 30 -13.30 -20.73 7.53
C TYR A 30 -14.39 -21.69 7.04
N GLN A 31 -15.38 -21.98 7.88
CA GLN A 31 -16.60 -22.67 7.46
C GLN A 31 -17.77 -21.69 7.53
N GLN A 32 -18.10 -21.07 6.41
CA GLN A 32 -19.34 -20.32 6.25
C GLN A 32 -20.42 -21.28 5.75
N SER A 33 -21.52 -21.40 6.51
CA SER A 33 -22.69 -22.20 6.12
C SER A 33 -23.35 -21.58 4.90
N ALA A 34 -23.40 -22.34 3.80
CA ALA A 34 -24.10 -21.96 2.58
C ALA A 34 -25.59 -22.33 2.67
N ASP A 35 -26.46 -21.32 2.64
CA ASP A 35 -27.90 -21.40 2.41
C ASP A 35 -28.37 -19.94 2.20
N GLN A 36 -29.10 -19.49 1.18
CA GLN A 36 -29.95 -20.12 0.18
C GLN A 36 -29.86 -19.36 -1.16
N ARG A 37 -30.00 -20.11 -2.26
CA ARG A 37 -30.32 -19.59 -3.60
C ARG A 37 -31.78 -19.11 -3.65
N LEU A 38 -32.03 -17.98 -4.32
CA LEU A 38 -33.25 -17.74 -5.09
C LEU A 38 -32.89 -16.97 -6.36
N SER A 39 -33.38 -17.46 -7.49
CA SER A 39 -33.07 -17.01 -8.85
C SER A 39 -34.21 -16.17 -9.45
N ALA A 40 -33.84 -15.37 -10.47
CA ALA A 40 -34.63 -14.90 -11.65
C ALA A 40 -34.79 -13.37 -11.74
N PRO A 41 -35.04 -12.80 -12.95
CA PRO A 41 -34.48 -13.10 -14.26
C PRO A 41 -33.92 -11.85 -15.01
N GLN A 42 -33.26 -12.13 -16.14
CA GLN A 42 -32.63 -11.20 -17.08
C GLN A 42 -33.59 -10.20 -17.75
N THR A 43 -33.07 -9.05 -18.16
CA THR A 43 -33.56 -8.33 -19.35
C THR A 43 -32.38 -7.68 -20.10
N GLN A 44 -32.22 -8.09 -21.36
CA GLN A 44 -31.31 -7.50 -22.35
C GLN A 44 -31.92 -6.23 -22.93
N ALA A 45 -31.08 -5.21 -23.15
CA ALA A 45 -31.24 -4.27 -24.25
C ALA A 45 -29.85 -3.80 -24.70
N THR A 46 -29.60 -3.89 -25.99
CA THR A 46 -28.41 -3.38 -26.71
C THR A 46 -28.90 -2.41 -27.80
N PRO A 47 -28.01 -1.64 -28.47
CA PRO A 47 -27.86 -0.21 -28.23
C PRO A 47 -28.19 0.64 -29.46
N ASP A 48 -28.30 1.96 -29.28
CA ASP A 48 -28.21 2.90 -30.40
C ASP A 48 -26.97 3.79 -30.29
N SER A 49 -26.31 3.88 -31.44
CA SER A 49 -25.07 4.60 -31.74
C SER A 49 -25.41 5.96 -32.35
N SER A 50 -24.66 7.01 -31.99
CA SER A 50 -24.39 8.12 -32.92
C SER A 50 -23.19 8.97 -32.50
N SER A 51 -22.56 9.50 -33.54
CA SER A 51 -21.20 10.01 -33.73
C SER A 51 -21.04 11.53 -33.61
N GLY A 52 -19.78 11.97 -33.49
CA GLY A 52 -19.27 13.34 -33.74
C GLY A 52 -18.79 14.01 -32.44
N GLU A 53 -17.62 14.66 -32.32
CA GLU A 53 -16.71 15.25 -33.29
C GLU A 53 -15.33 15.46 -32.60
N ALA A 54 -14.27 15.49 -33.39
CA ALA A 54 -12.89 15.61 -32.95
C ALA A 54 -12.55 17.03 -32.46
N ALA A 55 -11.86 17.13 -31.32
CA ALA A 55 -11.19 18.34 -30.88
C ALA A 55 -9.74 18.05 -30.51
N SER A 56 -8.86 18.92 -31.00
CA SER A 56 -7.42 18.84 -31.11
C SER A 56 -6.67 18.56 -29.80
N ALA A 57 -5.68 17.66 -29.88
CA ALA A 57 -4.74 17.37 -28.78
C ALA A 57 -3.66 18.46 -28.67
N PRO A 58 -3.31 18.93 -27.45
CA PRO A 58 -2.06 19.60 -27.17
C PRO A 58 -0.99 18.62 -26.67
N ASP A 59 0.26 19.01 -26.90
CA ASP A 59 1.52 18.26 -26.85
C ASP A 59 1.75 17.30 -25.66
N GLU A 60 2.31 16.15 -26.02
CA GLU A 60 2.64 14.97 -25.21
C GLU A 60 3.80 15.18 -24.22
N GLN A 61 4.40 16.38 -24.18
CA GLN A 61 5.58 16.71 -23.38
C GLN A 61 5.29 17.13 -21.93
N THR A 62 4.01 17.29 -21.54
CA THR A 62 3.62 17.91 -20.25
C THR A 62 3.11 16.92 -19.19
N LYS A 63 3.04 15.60 -19.49
CA LYS A 63 2.39 14.62 -18.60
C LYS A 63 3.23 14.10 -17.42
N GLN A 64 4.56 14.22 -17.45
CA GLN A 64 5.44 13.40 -16.58
C GLN A 64 5.94 14.07 -15.28
N GLN A 65 5.69 15.36 -15.03
CA GLN A 65 6.12 16.03 -13.79
C GLN A 65 5.05 16.11 -12.68
N THR A 66 3.82 15.69 -12.97
CA THR A 66 2.67 15.78 -12.05
C THR A 66 2.57 14.63 -11.03
N GLU A 67 3.27 13.50 -11.22
CA GLU A 67 3.03 12.27 -10.44
C GLU A 67 3.69 12.21 -9.04
N GLY A 68 4.24 13.33 -8.56
CA GLY A 68 4.90 13.43 -7.25
C GLY A 68 4.15 14.22 -6.18
N ARG A 69 3.21 15.08 -6.56
CA ARG A 69 2.48 15.98 -5.65
C ARG A 69 0.99 15.68 -5.70
N ASP A 70 0.52 14.93 -4.71
CA ASP A 70 -0.90 14.62 -4.53
C ASP A 70 -1.67 15.91 -4.22
N ASP A 71 -2.57 16.31 -5.13
CA ASP A 71 -3.44 17.47 -4.92
C ASP A 71 -4.66 17.13 -4.06
N LEU A 72 -4.83 15.87 -3.65
CA LEU A 72 -5.91 15.35 -2.82
C LEU A 72 -7.30 15.56 -3.44
N GLY A 73 -7.37 15.81 -4.75
CA GLY A 73 -8.60 16.23 -5.42
C GLY A 73 -8.93 17.72 -5.24
N CYS A 74 -7.98 18.54 -4.80
CA CYS A 74 -8.14 20.00 -4.77
C CYS A 74 -8.26 20.58 -6.18
N TRP A 75 -7.46 20.10 -7.14
CA TRP A 75 -7.47 20.70 -8.47
C TRP A 75 -8.37 19.92 -9.42
N PRO A 76 -9.27 20.60 -10.16
CA PRO A 76 -10.05 19.94 -11.20
C PRO A 76 -9.14 19.42 -12.32
N PRO A 77 -9.59 18.46 -13.15
CA PRO A 77 -8.81 17.94 -14.28
C PRO A 77 -8.27 19.03 -15.23
N SER A 78 -9.02 20.13 -15.40
CA SER A 78 -8.54 21.32 -16.11
C SER A 78 -8.57 22.56 -15.21
N CYS A 79 -7.46 23.28 -15.12
CA CYS A 79 -7.40 24.53 -14.36
C CYS A 79 -8.27 25.64 -14.97
N SER A 80 -8.64 25.53 -16.26
CA SER A 80 -9.50 26.52 -16.92
C SER A 80 -10.91 26.60 -16.35
N THR A 81 -11.37 25.58 -15.62
CA THR A 81 -12.69 25.57 -14.98
C THR A 81 -12.73 26.40 -13.70
N ILE A 82 -11.57 26.80 -13.18
CA ILE A 82 -11.48 27.68 -12.01
C ILE A 82 -11.75 29.11 -12.47
N PRO A 83 -12.84 29.76 -12.02
CA PRO A 83 -13.25 31.06 -12.53
C PRO A 83 -12.30 32.18 -12.09
N ASP A 84 -11.67 32.05 -10.94
CA ASP A 84 -10.78 33.07 -10.39
C ASP A 84 -9.35 32.91 -10.88
N SER A 85 -8.70 34.04 -11.20
CA SER A 85 -7.34 34.04 -11.80
C SER A 85 -6.28 33.50 -10.85
N LEU A 86 -6.42 33.73 -9.54
CA LEU A 86 -5.46 33.30 -8.53
C LEU A 86 -5.48 31.79 -8.33
N GLY A 87 -6.66 31.19 -8.14
CA GLY A 87 -6.87 29.75 -8.04
C GLY A 87 -6.52 29.03 -9.33
N ARG A 88 -6.83 29.64 -10.50
CA ARG A 88 -6.41 29.12 -11.81
C ARG A 88 -4.89 29.08 -11.94
N GLN A 89 -4.20 30.16 -11.58
CA GLN A 89 -2.74 30.23 -11.63
C GLN A 89 -2.12 29.25 -10.63
N ALA A 90 -2.68 29.14 -9.42
CA ALA A 90 -2.23 28.18 -8.41
C ALA A 90 -2.36 26.72 -8.89
N CYS A 91 -3.47 26.38 -9.52
CA CYS A 91 -3.67 25.07 -10.17
C CYS A 91 -2.65 24.83 -11.29
N MET A 92 -2.42 25.82 -12.16
CA MET A 92 -1.44 25.72 -13.25
C MET A 92 -0.03 25.53 -12.72
N ASP A 93 0.36 26.29 -11.70
CA ASP A 93 1.67 26.19 -11.06
C ASP A 93 1.83 24.84 -10.35
N TRP A 94 0.79 24.36 -9.65
CA TRP A 94 0.79 23.05 -9.01
C TRP A 94 1.01 21.93 -10.03
N LYS A 95 0.21 21.92 -11.10
CA LYS A 95 0.31 20.91 -12.16
C LYS A 95 1.60 21.02 -12.98
N ALA A 96 2.19 22.21 -13.04
CA ALA A 96 3.51 22.40 -13.63
C ALA A 96 4.66 22.04 -12.66
N GLY A 97 4.37 21.56 -11.44
CA GLY A 97 5.37 21.27 -10.42
C GLY A 97 6.10 22.51 -9.88
N LYS A 98 5.57 23.72 -10.14
CA LYS A 98 6.15 25.00 -9.71
C LYS A 98 5.81 25.30 -8.25
N ALA A 99 6.51 26.28 -7.67
CA ALA A 99 6.13 26.86 -6.40
C ALA A 99 4.78 27.58 -6.55
N VAL A 100 3.79 27.16 -5.78
CA VAL A 100 2.44 27.72 -5.83
C VAL A 100 2.37 28.97 -4.97
N GLN A 101 1.89 30.06 -5.56
CA GLN A 101 1.56 31.29 -4.83
C GLN A 101 0.19 31.15 -4.18
N TRP A 102 0.17 30.61 -2.96
CA TRP A 102 -1.07 30.42 -2.20
C TRP A 102 -1.70 31.76 -1.78
N PRO A 103 -3.04 31.87 -1.79
CA PRO A 103 -3.72 33.07 -1.32
C PRO A 103 -3.33 33.39 0.13
N PRO A 104 -3.23 34.68 0.53
CA PRO A 104 -2.84 35.08 1.89
C PRO A 104 -3.66 34.42 3.00
N ASP A 105 -4.95 34.19 2.74
CA ASP A 105 -5.84 33.41 3.58
C ASP A 105 -6.32 32.16 2.82
N CYS A 106 -6.07 30.97 3.36
CA CYS A 106 -6.52 29.71 2.76
C CYS A 106 -8.05 29.58 2.72
N LYS A 107 -8.79 30.36 3.54
CA LYS A 107 -10.25 30.46 3.45
C LYS A 107 -10.74 30.99 2.10
N TYR A 108 -9.88 31.61 1.32
CA TYR A 108 -10.17 31.96 -0.07
C TYR A 108 -10.59 30.73 -0.90
N LEU A 109 -10.09 29.54 -0.53
CA LEU A 109 -10.43 28.26 -1.17
C LEU A 109 -11.59 27.54 -0.48
N SER A 110 -12.38 28.23 0.36
CA SER A 110 -13.45 27.63 1.18
C SER A 110 -14.56 26.95 0.38
N ALA A 111 -14.73 27.29 -0.90
CA ALA A 111 -15.61 26.57 -1.82
C ALA A 111 -15.20 25.09 -1.98
N GLN A 112 -13.94 24.75 -1.70
CA GLN A 112 -13.41 23.40 -1.72
C GLN A 112 -12.60 23.12 -0.45
N PRO A 113 -13.19 22.47 0.58
CA PRO A 113 -12.52 22.22 1.86
C PRO A 113 -11.18 21.48 1.75
N VAL A 114 -11.03 20.63 0.73
CA VAL A 114 -9.78 19.93 0.41
C VAL A 114 -8.66 20.91 0.06
N CYS A 115 -8.95 21.92 -0.76
CA CYS A 115 -8.00 22.95 -1.15
C CYS A 115 -7.57 23.85 0.02
N VAL A 116 -8.45 24.12 0.97
CA VAL A 116 -8.11 24.84 2.20
C VAL A 116 -7.03 24.08 2.96
N LYS A 117 -7.20 22.75 3.13
CA LYS A 117 -6.22 21.90 3.82
C LYS A 117 -4.89 21.84 3.09
N LEU A 118 -4.92 21.70 1.75
CA LEU A 118 -3.71 21.70 0.93
C LEU A 118 -2.93 23.02 1.06
N CYS A 119 -3.65 24.16 1.00
CA CYS A 119 -3.08 25.49 1.21
C CYS A 119 -2.48 25.63 2.62
N GLU A 120 -3.19 25.19 3.65
CA GLU A 120 -2.72 25.27 5.04
C GLU A 120 -1.48 24.40 5.27
N SER A 121 -1.43 23.19 4.69
CA SER A 121 -0.27 22.31 4.82
C SER A 121 0.96 22.91 4.13
N GLU A 122 0.80 23.42 2.91
CA GLU A 122 1.91 24.00 2.15
C GLU A 122 2.43 25.29 2.79
N LYS A 123 1.54 26.12 3.35
CA LYS A 123 1.94 27.31 4.10
C LYS A 123 2.64 27.00 5.41
N LYS A 124 2.22 25.97 6.14
CA LYS A 124 2.93 25.53 7.36
C LYS A 124 4.36 25.09 7.05
N VAL A 125 4.58 24.45 5.90
CA VAL A 125 5.92 24.10 5.41
C VAL A 125 6.74 25.36 5.08
N GLY A 126 6.13 26.37 4.45
CA GLY A 126 6.81 27.62 4.11
C GLY A 126 7.14 28.56 5.29
N THR A 127 6.33 28.53 6.36
CA THR A 127 6.48 29.48 7.50
C THR A 127 7.57 29.08 8.50
N GLN A 128 8.04 27.83 8.47
CA GLN A 128 9.21 27.40 9.24
C GLN A 128 10.55 27.88 8.63
N SER A 129 10.52 28.65 7.52
CA SER A 129 11.70 28.90 6.67
C SER A 129 11.99 30.38 6.35
N GLY A 130 11.83 31.33 7.29
CA GLY A 130 12.32 32.69 7.07
C GLY A 130 12.95 33.34 8.30
N SER A 131 14.16 33.92 8.30
CA SER A 131 15.32 34.03 7.38
C SER A 131 16.46 34.71 8.20
N PRO A 132 17.78 34.72 7.84
CA PRO A 132 18.30 35.21 6.56
C PRO A 132 19.28 34.26 5.84
N GLN A 133 19.18 34.30 4.50
CA GLN A 133 20.08 33.80 3.46
C GLN A 133 21.35 33.04 3.91
N ILE A 134 21.33 31.71 3.71
CA ILE A 134 22.53 30.90 3.44
C ILE A 134 22.29 30.17 2.11
N PRO A 135 23.23 30.22 1.13
CA PRO A 135 23.08 29.48 -0.11
C PRO A 135 23.34 27.99 0.14
N ASN A 136 22.44 27.14 -0.39
CA ASN A 136 22.58 25.68 -0.49
C ASN A 136 22.59 24.86 0.81
N ALA A 137 21.54 24.95 1.63
CA ALA A 137 21.24 23.88 2.60
C ALA A 137 20.27 22.86 1.99
N PRO A 138 20.62 21.57 1.88
CA PRO A 138 19.68 20.54 1.42
C PRO A 138 18.52 20.43 2.42
N ALA A 139 17.30 20.21 1.91
CA ALA A 139 16.13 19.93 2.73
C ALA A 139 16.48 18.86 3.78
N GLN A 140 16.22 19.15 5.07
CA GLN A 140 16.46 18.19 6.14
C GLN A 140 15.65 16.92 5.85
N LYS A 141 16.36 15.87 5.41
CA LYS A 141 15.77 14.57 5.15
C LYS A 141 15.21 14.05 6.47
N GLN A 142 13.90 13.84 6.51
CA GLN A 142 13.26 13.29 7.69
C GLN A 142 13.88 11.94 8.04
N VAL A 143 14.29 11.79 9.30
CA VAL A 143 14.98 10.59 9.79
C VAL A 143 13.94 9.65 10.40
N PHE A 144 13.98 8.39 9.99
CA PHE A 144 13.06 7.32 10.41
C PHE A 144 13.86 6.23 11.12
N ASP A 145 14.44 6.57 12.27
CA ASP A 145 15.36 5.71 13.04
C ASP A 145 14.83 5.34 14.43
N THR A 146 13.62 5.78 14.76
CA THR A 146 12.99 5.58 16.07
C THR A 146 11.55 5.11 15.92
N LEU A 147 11.23 4.01 16.61
CA LEU A 147 9.87 3.47 16.60
C LEU A 147 8.85 4.47 17.20
N PRO A 148 7.58 4.41 16.75
CA PRO A 148 6.51 5.13 17.41
C PRO A 148 6.43 4.78 18.89
N SER A 149 6.13 5.76 19.75
CA SER A 149 6.18 5.61 21.21
C SER A 149 5.25 4.52 21.79
N LEU A 150 4.20 4.15 21.05
CA LEU A 150 3.26 3.09 21.42
C LEU A 150 3.70 1.69 20.98
N VAL A 151 4.76 1.56 20.18
CA VAL A 151 5.31 0.27 19.72
C VAL A 151 6.43 -0.16 20.65
N LYS A 152 6.26 -1.30 21.32
CA LYS A 152 7.31 -1.94 22.13
C LYS A 152 7.97 -3.06 21.34
N ALA A 153 9.29 -2.98 21.17
CA ALA A 153 10.03 -3.94 20.36
C ALA A 153 10.89 -4.90 21.17
N GLU A 154 10.90 -6.16 20.73
CA GLU A 154 11.77 -7.23 21.19
C GLU A 154 12.49 -7.82 19.97
N PHE A 155 13.82 -7.78 19.98
CA PHE A 155 14.64 -8.35 18.92
C PHE A 155 15.41 -9.54 19.47
N ALA A 156 15.24 -10.72 18.86
CA ALA A 156 15.97 -11.90 19.21
C ALA A 156 17.49 -11.74 18.97
N GLY A 157 18.27 -12.54 19.69
CA GLY A 157 19.68 -12.73 19.35
C GLY A 157 19.84 -13.27 17.93
N GLY A 158 20.76 -12.71 17.15
CA GLY A 158 21.01 -13.12 15.76
C GLY A 158 20.34 -12.24 14.70
N VAL A 159 19.39 -11.37 15.05
CA VAL A 159 18.84 -10.39 14.10
C VAL A 159 19.93 -9.35 13.78
N SER A 160 20.24 -9.17 12.50
CA SER A 160 21.28 -8.25 12.05
C SER A 160 20.94 -6.79 12.37
N LEU A 161 21.95 -5.93 12.56
CA LEU A 161 21.71 -4.50 12.78
C LEU A 161 21.02 -3.85 11.57
N GLU A 162 21.34 -4.31 10.36
CA GLU A 162 20.71 -3.87 9.12
C GLU A 162 19.20 -4.16 9.14
N ASP A 163 18.81 -5.40 9.47
CA ASP A 163 17.39 -5.79 9.51
C ASP A 163 16.63 -5.02 10.60
N LYS A 164 17.26 -4.79 11.77
CA LYS A 164 16.68 -3.93 12.81
C LYS A 164 16.36 -2.54 12.28
N ASN A 165 17.34 -1.91 11.62
CA ASN A 165 17.21 -0.55 11.13
C ASN A 165 16.13 -0.44 10.05
N VAL A 166 16.09 -1.35 9.07
CA VAL A 166 15.06 -1.29 8.01
C VAL A 166 13.66 -1.57 8.53
N ILE A 167 13.50 -2.44 9.55
CA ILE A 167 12.20 -2.69 10.19
C ILE A 167 11.72 -1.44 10.93
N ILE A 168 12.58 -0.83 11.75
CA ILE A 168 12.27 0.42 12.45
C ILE A 168 11.91 1.51 11.44
N GLN A 169 12.69 1.63 10.36
CA GLN A 169 12.47 2.61 9.32
C GLN A 169 11.11 2.45 8.62
N GLY A 170 10.72 1.21 8.30
CA GLY A 170 9.41 0.91 7.71
C GLY A 170 8.24 1.31 8.60
N ILE A 171 8.27 0.87 9.88
CA ILE A 171 7.22 1.18 10.85
C ILE A 171 7.12 2.70 11.08
N SER A 172 8.25 3.38 11.22
CA SER A 172 8.30 4.82 11.49
C SER A 172 7.81 5.64 10.29
N ALA A 173 8.17 5.23 9.07
CA ALA A 173 7.68 5.85 7.84
C ALA A 173 6.16 5.69 7.71
N MET A 174 5.63 4.50 8.00
CA MET A 174 4.19 4.26 7.95
C MET A 174 3.44 5.06 9.02
N ASP A 175 3.93 5.08 10.25
CA ASP A 175 3.34 5.86 11.34
C ASP A 175 3.30 7.37 11.01
N PHE A 176 4.39 7.90 10.45
CA PHE A 176 4.43 9.28 9.97
C PHE A 176 3.39 9.53 8.87
N TYR A 177 3.31 8.64 7.88
CA TYR A 177 2.36 8.74 6.79
C TYR A 177 0.91 8.73 7.30
N LEU A 178 0.56 7.81 8.21
CA LEU A 178 -0.76 7.76 8.84
C LEU A 178 -1.07 9.07 9.56
N LYS A 179 -0.18 9.55 10.44
CA LYS A 179 -0.36 10.82 11.16
C LYS A 179 -0.57 12.00 10.21
N LYS A 180 0.20 12.06 9.13
CA LYS A 180 0.12 13.15 8.15
C LYS A 180 -1.22 13.14 7.41
N TRP A 181 -1.62 11.99 6.87
CA TRP A 181 -2.72 11.92 5.91
C TRP A 181 -4.07 11.56 6.53
N PHE A 182 -4.06 10.76 7.59
CA PHE A 182 -5.25 10.34 8.32
C PHE A 182 -5.48 11.19 9.57
N SER A 183 -4.50 12.02 9.95
CA SER A 183 -4.51 12.78 11.22
C SER A 183 -4.56 11.90 12.46
N LYS A 184 -4.26 10.61 12.31
CA LYS A 184 -4.15 9.59 13.36
C LYS A 184 -3.24 8.46 12.91
N SER A 185 -2.80 7.64 13.85
CA SER A 185 -2.07 6.38 13.59
C SER A 185 -2.65 5.35 14.57
N THR A 186 -1.80 4.46 15.11
CA THR A 186 -2.16 3.60 16.23
C THR A 186 -2.40 4.45 17.50
N ASP A 187 -3.48 4.17 18.21
CA ASP A 187 -3.87 4.85 19.45
C ASP A 187 -3.77 3.93 20.68
N LYS A 188 -3.53 2.63 20.44
CA LYS A 188 -3.31 1.62 21.46
C LYS A 188 -1.88 1.08 21.39
N PRO A 189 -1.31 0.66 22.54
CA PRO A 189 -0.03 -0.04 22.56
C PRO A 189 -0.02 -1.24 21.61
N SER A 190 1.11 -1.46 20.95
CA SER A 190 1.35 -2.62 20.09
C SER A 190 2.75 -3.20 20.35
N GLY A 191 2.90 -4.49 20.08
CA GLY A 191 4.18 -5.18 20.15
C GLY A 191 4.84 -5.30 18.78
N LEU A 192 6.16 -5.38 18.78
CA LEU A 192 6.98 -5.83 17.65
C LEU A 192 7.91 -6.92 18.17
N ARG A 193 7.82 -8.13 17.63
CA ARG A 193 8.78 -9.21 17.90
C ARG A 193 9.47 -9.59 16.61
N VAL A 194 10.79 -9.54 16.64
CA VAL A 194 11.62 -9.88 15.48
C VAL A 194 12.55 -11.04 15.83
N GLY A 195 12.33 -12.18 15.17
CA GLY A 195 13.17 -13.36 15.31
C GLY A 195 14.20 -13.48 14.19
N ALA A 196 15.31 -14.18 14.48
CA ALA A 196 16.41 -14.40 13.55
C ALA A 196 16.25 -15.67 12.70
N GLY A 197 15.19 -16.45 12.94
CA GLY A 197 15.01 -17.73 12.30
C GLY A 197 13.83 -18.49 12.89
N ALA A 198 12.98 -18.95 11.98
CA ALA A 198 12.15 -20.11 12.20
C ALA A 198 12.51 -21.15 11.13
N PRO A 199 12.34 -22.46 11.41
CA PRO A 199 12.57 -23.51 10.43
C PRO A 199 11.77 -23.21 9.14
N ALA A 200 12.34 -23.50 7.97
CA ALA A 200 11.73 -23.25 6.66
C ALA A 200 10.36 -23.95 6.45
N ASP A 201 10.00 -24.83 7.37
CA ASP A 201 8.94 -25.80 7.40
C ASP A 201 7.90 -25.54 8.51
N GLU A 202 8.16 -24.61 9.43
CA GLU A 202 7.13 -24.03 10.29
C GLU A 202 6.62 -22.76 9.62
N GLY A 203 5.31 -22.59 9.50
CA GLY A 203 4.67 -21.46 8.81
C GLY A 203 4.86 -20.09 9.47
N SER A 204 6.08 -19.75 9.88
CA SER A 204 6.50 -18.50 10.46
C SER A 204 6.50 -17.39 9.41
N GLN A 205 5.31 -16.86 9.17
CA GLN A 205 5.11 -15.75 8.26
C GLN A 205 5.34 -14.44 9.01
N SER A 206 5.72 -13.38 8.29
CA SER A 206 5.48 -12.04 8.83
C SER A 206 3.98 -11.85 8.91
N GLN A 207 3.50 -11.46 10.09
CA GLN A 207 2.07 -11.38 10.38
C GLN A 207 1.81 -10.49 11.59
N VAL A 208 0.57 -10.05 11.72
CA VAL A 208 0.05 -9.45 12.96
C VAL A 208 -0.84 -10.45 13.69
N VAL A 209 -0.54 -10.66 14.97
CA VAL A 209 -1.34 -11.48 15.89
C VAL A 209 -1.92 -10.62 17.00
N VAL A 210 -2.91 -11.12 17.73
CA VAL A 210 -3.43 -10.49 18.94
C VAL A 210 -3.09 -11.37 20.15
N GLU A 211 -2.30 -10.83 21.07
CA GLU A 211 -1.89 -11.50 22.30
C GLU A 211 -2.35 -10.67 23.50
N ASN A 212 -3.18 -11.26 24.36
CA ASN A 212 -3.71 -10.59 25.56
C ASN A 212 -4.34 -9.21 25.25
N GLY A 213 -5.08 -9.11 24.14
CA GLY A 213 -5.73 -7.87 23.70
C GLY A 213 -4.78 -6.82 23.09
N THR A 214 -3.51 -7.17 22.88
CA THR A 214 -2.49 -6.33 22.24
C THR A 214 -2.17 -6.87 20.86
N THR A 215 -2.20 -6.01 19.83
CA THR A 215 -1.72 -6.35 18.48
C THR A 215 -0.19 -6.44 18.48
N VAL A 216 0.37 -7.53 17.99
CA VAL A 216 1.82 -7.79 17.94
C VAL A 216 2.22 -8.11 16.50
N ILE A 217 3.15 -7.33 15.95
CA ILE A 217 3.82 -7.59 14.68
C ILE A 217 4.89 -8.66 14.91
N LEU A 218 4.86 -9.73 14.11
CA LEU A 218 5.86 -10.78 14.08
C LEU A 218 6.62 -10.70 12.78
N ILE A 219 7.96 -10.62 12.84
CA ILE A 219 8.83 -10.66 11.66
C ILE A 219 9.94 -11.67 11.92
N GLU A 220 10.05 -12.68 11.07
CA GLU A 220 11.15 -13.65 11.12
C GLU A 220 12.13 -13.39 9.98
N THR A 221 13.27 -12.78 10.28
CA THR A 221 14.26 -12.36 9.26
C THR A 221 14.99 -13.54 8.62
N GLY A 222 14.99 -14.71 9.28
CA GLY A 222 15.50 -15.95 8.71
C GLY A 222 14.49 -16.73 7.87
N SER A 223 13.23 -16.25 7.75
CA SER A 223 12.17 -17.00 7.06
C SER A 223 12.30 -16.99 5.54
N ALA A 224 11.70 -18.00 4.90
CA ALA A 224 11.55 -18.04 3.45
C ALA A 224 10.67 -16.89 2.94
N VAL A 225 9.70 -16.40 3.72
CA VAL A 225 8.85 -15.25 3.37
C VAL A 225 9.66 -13.97 3.32
N TRP A 226 10.47 -13.70 4.35
CA TRP A 226 11.39 -12.55 4.35
C TRP A 226 12.29 -12.60 3.12
N SER A 227 12.96 -13.74 2.91
CA SER A 227 13.85 -13.94 1.76
C SER A 227 13.12 -13.79 0.40
N ARG A 228 11.90 -14.34 0.27
CA ARG A 228 11.09 -14.22 -0.94
C ARG A 228 10.65 -12.79 -1.17
N GLN A 229 10.32 -12.04 -0.13
CA GLN A 229 9.96 -10.63 -0.26
C GLN A 229 11.13 -9.78 -0.74
N LEU A 230 12.34 -10.06 -0.26
CA LEU A 230 13.56 -9.46 -0.80
C LEU A 230 13.73 -9.77 -2.28
N GLN A 231 13.49 -11.01 -2.67
CA GLN A 231 13.57 -11.42 -4.07
C GLN A 231 12.50 -10.74 -4.94
N LEU A 232 11.25 -10.64 -4.47
CA LEU A 232 10.18 -9.93 -5.18
C LEU A 232 10.49 -8.45 -5.33
N ASN A 233 11.00 -7.80 -4.28
CA ASN A 233 11.43 -6.40 -4.36
C ASN A 233 12.52 -6.24 -5.43
N LYS A 234 13.49 -7.16 -5.52
CA LYS A 234 14.52 -7.15 -6.57
C LYS A 234 13.92 -7.29 -7.96
N GLU A 235 12.91 -8.16 -8.13
CA GLU A 235 12.19 -8.37 -9.39
C GLU A 235 11.46 -7.08 -9.87
N ILE A 236 11.05 -6.20 -8.94
CA ILE A 236 10.45 -4.88 -9.24
C ILE A 236 11.44 -3.70 -9.10
N GLY A 237 12.75 -3.99 -9.03
CA GLY A 237 13.80 -2.97 -9.13
C GLY A 237 14.34 -2.40 -7.81
N GLY A 238 14.15 -3.04 -6.65
CA GLY A 238 14.76 -2.52 -5.43
C GLY A 238 14.96 -3.50 -4.26
N GLU A 239 15.61 -3.01 -3.21
CA GLU A 239 15.96 -3.75 -1.98
C GLU A 239 15.12 -3.25 -0.80
N TRP A 240 13.83 -2.97 -1.02
CA TRP A 240 13.00 -2.21 -0.08
C TRP A 240 12.50 -3.04 1.11
N ARG A 241 13.44 -3.46 1.96
CA ARG A 241 13.16 -4.32 3.13
C ARG A 241 12.20 -3.67 4.12
N SER A 242 12.26 -2.34 4.23
CA SER A 242 11.37 -1.54 5.08
C SER A 242 9.90 -1.65 4.68
N ARG A 243 9.59 -2.00 3.43
CA ARG A 243 8.22 -2.10 2.92
C ARG A 243 7.39 -3.13 3.66
N LEU A 244 7.98 -4.29 3.98
CA LEU A 244 7.27 -5.35 4.70
C LEU A 244 6.89 -4.91 6.11
N ALA A 245 7.81 -4.27 6.83
CA ALA A 245 7.52 -3.76 8.17
C ALA A 245 6.46 -2.64 8.15
N ALA A 246 6.45 -1.80 7.11
CA ALA A 246 5.38 -0.82 6.89
C ALA A 246 4.03 -1.50 6.63
N HIS A 247 4.00 -2.55 5.81
CA HIS A 247 2.81 -3.36 5.52
C HIS A 247 2.22 -3.98 6.80
N GLU A 248 3.02 -4.65 7.62
CA GLU A 248 2.53 -5.23 8.88
C GLU A 248 2.01 -4.17 9.85
N TYR A 249 2.60 -2.97 9.86
CA TYR A 249 2.10 -1.86 10.68
C TYR A 249 0.71 -1.37 10.22
N VAL A 250 0.39 -1.47 8.92
CA VAL A 250 -0.97 -1.19 8.44
C VAL A 250 -1.97 -2.18 9.01
N HIS A 251 -1.62 -3.47 9.15
CA HIS A 251 -2.53 -4.42 9.80
C HIS A 251 -2.82 -4.03 11.26
N VAL A 252 -1.82 -3.57 12.01
CA VAL A 252 -2.04 -3.03 13.37
C VAL A 252 -3.07 -1.89 13.33
N TYR A 253 -2.91 -0.96 12.39
CA TYR A 253 -3.86 0.14 12.17
C TYR A 253 -5.26 -0.38 11.81
N GLN A 254 -5.39 -1.31 10.87
CA GLN A 254 -6.66 -1.91 10.45
C GLN A 254 -7.38 -2.64 11.60
N PHE A 255 -6.64 -3.35 12.45
CA PHE A 255 -7.18 -3.99 13.65
C PHE A 255 -7.73 -2.95 14.61
N GLN A 256 -6.95 -1.92 14.93
CA GLN A 256 -7.36 -0.88 15.88
C GLN A 256 -8.53 -0.03 15.35
N ASN A 257 -8.66 0.08 14.03
CA ASN A 257 -9.66 0.89 13.36
C ASN A 257 -10.93 0.13 12.95
N GLY A 258 -10.97 -1.20 13.17
CA GLY A 258 -12.21 -1.99 13.11
C GLY A 258 -12.42 -2.87 11.88
N CYS A 259 -11.52 -2.86 10.88
CA CYS A 259 -11.62 -3.76 9.72
C CYS A 259 -10.84 -5.08 9.86
N GLY A 260 -9.91 -5.18 10.81
CA GLY A 260 -9.15 -6.41 11.08
C GLY A 260 -9.73 -7.31 12.19
N GLU A 261 -10.55 -6.77 13.10
CA GLU A 261 -10.91 -7.40 14.38
C GLU A 261 -11.96 -8.53 14.26
N GLY A 262 -12.64 -8.66 13.13
CA GLY A 262 -13.82 -9.52 13.02
C GLY A 262 -13.56 -11.03 13.17
N VAL A 263 -12.33 -11.50 12.94
CA VAL A 263 -11.95 -12.92 13.15
C VAL A 263 -11.99 -13.31 14.64
N LEU A 264 -11.69 -12.38 15.54
CA LEU A 264 -11.65 -12.63 16.99
C LEU A 264 -12.96 -12.24 17.69
N THR A 265 -13.78 -11.40 17.06
CA THR A 265 -14.96 -10.78 17.68
C THR A 265 -16.28 -11.19 17.03
N GLY A 266 -16.26 -11.99 15.95
CA GLY A 266 -17.45 -12.36 15.18
C GLY A 266 -18.07 -11.21 14.39
N ARG A 267 -17.35 -10.10 14.23
CA ARG A 267 -17.78 -8.92 13.46
C ARG A 267 -17.54 -9.09 11.96
N PRO A 268 -18.23 -8.33 11.09
CA PRO A 268 -17.90 -8.27 9.68
C PRO A 268 -16.42 -7.90 9.47
N VAL A 269 -15.68 -8.72 8.73
CA VAL A 269 -14.30 -8.44 8.31
C VAL A 269 -14.33 -7.91 6.88
N ALA A 270 -13.41 -7.02 6.55
CA ALA A 270 -13.19 -6.67 5.15
C ALA A 270 -12.72 -7.91 4.36
N SER A 271 -12.95 -7.92 3.05
CA SER A 271 -12.47 -9.00 2.18
C SER A 271 -10.94 -9.09 2.22
N LYS A 272 -10.38 -10.29 2.05
CA LYS A 272 -8.92 -10.50 2.06
C LYS A 272 -8.18 -9.58 1.09
N TRP A 273 -8.68 -9.44 -0.14
CA TRP A 273 -8.08 -8.55 -1.14
C TRP A 273 -8.01 -7.09 -0.65
N PHE A 274 -8.97 -6.64 0.17
CA PHE A 274 -8.98 -5.28 0.68
C PHE A 274 -7.93 -5.12 1.79
N ILE A 275 -7.93 -6.02 2.78
CA ILE A 275 -7.00 -5.98 3.92
C ILE A 275 -5.55 -5.98 3.44
N GLU A 276 -5.20 -6.96 2.60
CA GLU A 276 -3.85 -7.14 2.08
C GLU A 276 -3.49 -6.05 1.06
N GLY A 277 -4.44 -5.69 0.19
CA GLY A 277 -4.23 -4.66 -0.84
C GLY A 277 -4.01 -3.27 -0.23
N GLU A 278 -4.75 -2.93 0.83
CA GLU A 278 -4.60 -1.65 1.52
C GLU A 278 -3.24 -1.58 2.21
N ALA A 279 -2.86 -2.66 2.91
CA ALA A 279 -1.56 -2.76 3.56
C ALA A 279 -0.40 -2.61 2.58
N GLU A 280 -0.46 -3.29 1.44
CA GLU A 280 0.49 -3.12 0.34
C GLU A 280 0.50 -1.70 -0.23
N TRP A 281 -0.66 -1.15 -0.59
CA TRP A 281 -0.78 0.16 -1.23
C TRP A 281 -0.29 1.29 -0.32
N LEU A 282 -0.67 1.28 0.96
CA LEU A 282 -0.21 2.26 1.95
C LEU A 282 1.30 2.12 2.22
N ALA A 283 1.85 0.91 2.25
CA ALA A 283 3.30 0.71 2.38
C ALA A 283 4.07 1.32 1.19
N PHE A 284 3.57 1.19 -0.04
CA PHE A 284 4.14 1.87 -1.20
C PHE A 284 4.07 3.40 -1.09
N LYS A 285 2.92 3.94 -0.67
CA LYS A 285 2.75 5.39 -0.51
C LYS A 285 3.67 5.95 0.58
N ALA A 286 3.71 5.31 1.75
CA ALA A 286 4.55 5.71 2.87
C ALA A 286 6.04 5.65 2.53
N GLY A 287 6.49 4.57 1.88
CA GLY A 287 7.89 4.45 1.48
C GLY A 287 8.31 5.47 0.41
N LYS A 288 7.44 5.80 -0.56
CA LYS A 288 7.72 6.84 -1.56
C LYS A 288 7.86 8.21 -0.90
N GLU A 289 6.95 8.53 0.01
CA GLU A 289 6.97 9.81 0.72
C GLU A 289 8.15 9.94 1.70
N ALA A 290 8.56 8.84 2.33
CA ALA A 290 9.74 8.78 3.17
C ALA A 290 11.06 8.77 2.36
N GLY A 291 11.01 8.74 1.03
CA GLY A 291 12.19 8.62 0.17
C GLY A 291 12.93 7.29 0.32
N LEU A 292 12.21 6.24 0.72
CA LEU A 292 12.68 4.86 0.87
C LEU A 292 12.41 4.01 -0.39
N LEU A 293 11.42 4.43 -1.17
CA LEU A 293 11.04 3.84 -2.45
C LEU A 293 11.33 4.84 -3.58
N PRO A 294 11.63 4.36 -4.80
CA PRO A 294 11.74 5.22 -5.97
C PRO A 294 10.41 5.92 -6.26
N SER A 295 10.47 6.98 -7.06
CA SER A 295 9.30 7.81 -7.37
C SER A 295 8.33 7.21 -8.40
N PHE A 296 8.49 5.95 -8.80
CA PHE A 296 7.60 5.26 -9.74
C PHE A 296 6.15 5.25 -9.25
N SER A 297 5.21 5.19 -10.19
CA SER A 297 3.80 5.01 -9.86
C SER A 297 3.55 3.56 -9.43
N ILE A 298 2.55 3.34 -8.56
CA ILE A 298 2.16 1.98 -8.15
C ILE A 298 1.82 1.12 -9.37
N PRO A 299 1.03 1.59 -10.35
CA PRO A 299 0.76 0.83 -11.58
C PRO A 299 2.03 0.38 -12.33
N GLN A 300 3.05 1.24 -12.43
CA GLN A 300 4.32 0.87 -13.07
C GLN A 300 5.02 -0.28 -12.33
N MET A 301 4.97 -0.28 -11.00
CA MET A 301 5.65 -1.30 -10.19
C MET A 301 4.93 -2.64 -10.16
N VAL A 302 3.59 -2.66 -10.13
CA VAL A 302 2.85 -3.89 -9.79
C VAL A 302 2.02 -4.48 -10.93
N THR A 303 1.73 -3.72 -12.00
CA THR A 303 0.92 -4.22 -13.13
C THR A 303 1.52 -5.47 -13.81
N PRO A 304 2.84 -5.57 -14.07
CA PRO A 304 3.41 -6.75 -14.72
C PRO A 304 3.13 -8.06 -13.99
N GLN A 305 3.16 -8.04 -12.66
CA GLN A 305 2.87 -9.19 -11.79
C GLN A 305 1.36 -9.40 -11.65
N ALA A 306 0.59 -8.31 -11.50
CA ALA A 306 -0.87 -8.38 -11.42
C ALA A 306 -1.51 -9.02 -12.67
N LYS A 307 -0.92 -8.83 -13.86
CA LYS A 307 -1.34 -9.48 -15.12
C LYS A 307 -1.26 -11.02 -15.06
N GLN A 308 -0.39 -11.58 -14.22
CA GLN A 308 -0.17 -13.03 -14.13
C GLN A 308 -1.21 -13.74 -13.25
N VAL A 309 -1.94 -12.99 -12.42
CA VAL A 309 -2.94 -13.53 -11.50
C VAL A 309 -4.16 -14.00 -12.30
N LYS A 310 -4.64 -15.23 -12.06
CA LYS A 310 -5.86 -15.76 -12.68
C LYS A 310 -7.07 -15.55 -11.76
N GLY A 311 -8.28 -15.50 -12.33
CA GLY A 311 -9.53 -15.29 -11.57
C GLY A 311 -9.96 -13.83 -11.45
N SER A 312 -11.20 -13.57 -11.00
CA SER A 312 -11.72 -12.22 -10.72
C SER A 312 -11.28 -11.73 -9.34
N LEU A 313 -11.31 -10.43 -9.08
CA LEU A 313 -11.03 -9.91 -7.73
C LEU A 313 -11.97 -10.49 -6.67
N GLU A 314 -13.25 -10.62 -7.01
CA GLU A 314 -14.28 -11.23 -6.15
C GLU A 314 -13.95 -12.66 -5.75
N SER A 315 -13.29 -13.45 -6.62
CA SER A 315 -12.88 -14.81 -6.28
C SER A 315 -11.84 -14.88 -5.14
N PHE A 316 -11.24 -13.74 -4.79
CA PHE A 316 -10.29 -13.59 -3.68
C PHE A 316 -10.92 -12.98 -2.42
N GLU A 317 -12.25 -12.90 -2.31
CA GLU A 317 -12.88 -12.56 -1.04
C GLU A 317 -12.68 -13.65 0.01
N SER A 318 -12.64 -14.92 -0.42
CA SER A 318 -12.48 -16.09 0.44
C SER A 318 -11.00 -16.34 0.80
N PRO A 319 -10.70 -16.80 2.03
CA PRO A 319 -9.34 -17.03 2.51
C PRO A 319 -8.67 -18.30 1.97
N THR A 320 -9.27 -19.01 1.01
CA THR A 320 -8.92 -20.41 0.72
C THR A 320 -7.59 -20.65 0.02
N ASP A 321 -6.86 -19.62 -0.44
CA ASP A 321 -5.51 -19.80 -0.99
C ASP A 321 -4.54 -18.65 -0.62
N LEU A 322 -3.33 -19.01 -0.21
CA LEU A 322 -2.17 -18.12 -0.12
C LEU A 322 -1.53 -17.99 -1.50
N ASN A 323 -2.05 -17.05 -2.30
CA ASN A 323 -1.40 -16.66 -3.55
C ASN A 323 -0.67 -15.33 -3.35
N LEU A 324 0.64 -15.37 -3.04
CA LEU A 324 1.45 -14.15 -2.88
C LEU A 324 1.43 -13.26 -4.13
N GLN A 325 1.27 -13.83 -5.33
CA GLN A 325 1.14 -13.03 -6.54
C GLN A 325 -0.18 -12.25 -6.59
N ALA A 326 -1.22 -12.72 -5.90
CA ALA A 326 -2.50 -12.01 -5.82
C ALA A 326 -2.39 -10.68 -5.08
N TYR A 327 -1.37 -10.48 -4.24
CA TYR A 327 -1.13 -9.20 -3.54
C TYR A 327 -0.94 -8.06 -4.54
N PHE A 328 -0.22 -8.28 -5.64
CA PHE A 328 -0.08 -7.27 -6.70
C PHE A 328 -1.43 -6.91 -7.34
N LEU A 329 -2.33 -7.88 -7.50
CA LEU A 329 -3.70 -7.63 -7.97
C LEU A 329 -4.51 -6.83 -6.94
N TYR A 330 -4.34 -7.12 -5.65
CA TYR A 330 -5.00 -6.43 -4.55
C TYR A 330 -4.55 -4.98 -4.45
N THR A 331 -3.24 -4.72 -4.57
CA THR A 331 -2.66 -3.38 -4.62
C THR A 331 -3.23 -2.58 -5.79
N MET A 332 -3.34 -3.18 -6.97
CA MET A 332 -3.97 -2.54 -8.14
C MET A 332 -5.46 -2.26 -7.93
N ALA A 333 -6.17 -3.14 -7.21
CA ALA A 333 -7.57 -2.93 -6.90
C ALA A 333 -7.76 -1.73 -5.98
N ILE A 334 -6.91 -1.57 -4.96
CA ILE A 334 -6.94 -0.40 -4.08
C ILE A 334 -6.51 0.87 -4.82
N ASP A 335 -5.48 0.81 -5.67
CA ASP A 335 -5.08 1.97 -6.48
C ASP A 335 -6.22 2.44 -7.39
N TYR A 336 -6.90 1.51 -8.07
CA TYR A 336 -8.08 1.79 -8.88
C TYR A 336 -9.25 2.33 -8.03
N LEU A 337 -9.50 1.75 -6.85
CA LEU A 337 -10.51 2.23 -5.91
C LEU A 337 -10.22 3.65 -5.45
N MET A 338 -8.97 4.01 -5.21
CA MET A 338 -8.61 5.29 -4.60
C MET A 338 -8.37 6.43 -5.59
N LYS A 339 -8.37 6.15 -6.90
CA LYS A 339 -8.02 7.11 -7.98
C LYS A 339 -8.62 8.50 -7.84
N ASP A 340 -9.91 8.60 -7.50
CA ASP A 340 -10.66 9.86 -7.39
C ASP A 340 -11.32 10.01 -6.01
N ARG A 341 -10.74 9.39 -4.98
CA ARG A 341 -11.34 9.34 -3.63
C ARG A 341 -10.40 9.92 -2.59
N PRO A 342 -10.95 10.61 -1.56
CA PRO A 342 -10.13 11.08 -0.47
C PRO A 342 -9.54 9.89 0.29
N ILE A 343 -8.28 9.98 0.71
CA ILE A 343 -7.59 8.90 1.44
C ILE A 343 -8.34 8.46 2.71
N ARG A 344 -9.10 9.38 3.33
CA ARG A 344 -9.96 9.10 4.48
C ARG A 344 -11.08 8.10 4.20
N ALA A 345 -11.44 7.84 2.95
CA ALA A 345 -12.42 6.80 2.63
C ALA A 345 -11.98 5.41 3.12
N LEU A 346 -10.67 5.12 3.13
CA LEU A 346 -10.14 3.88 3.71
C LEU A 346 -10.42 3.80 5.22
N ASP A 347 -10.24 4.93 5.91
CA ASP A 347 -10.51 5.07 7.34
C ASP A 347 -11.98 4.87 7.68
N ASP A 348 -12.84 5.58 6.95
CA ASP A 348 -14.29 5.52 7.11
C ASP A 348 -14.81 4.11 6.87
N PHE A 349 -14.26 3.39 5.88
CA PHE A 349 -14.63 2.00 5.61
C PHE A 349 -14.35 1.09 6.82
N CYS A 350 -13.14 1.16 7.37
CA CYS A 350 -12.75 0.37 8.52
C CYS A 350 -13.56 0.71 9.78
N ALA A 351 -13.77 2.00 10.05
CA ALA A 351 -14.59 2.43 11.19
C ALA A 351 -16.05 1.98 11.06
N ASN A 352 -16.63 2.07 9.86
CA ASN A 352 -17.99 1.59 9.59
C ASN A 352 -18.11 0.09 9.84
N LEU A 353 -17.16 -0.73 9.37
CA LEU A 353 -17.12 -2.17 9.68
C LEU A 353 -17.01 -2.43 11.18
N GLY A 354 -16.10 -1.72 11.86
CA GLY A 354 -15.89 -1.82 13.32
C GLY A 354 -17.14 -1.50 14.14
N SER A 355 -18.02 -0.62 13.62
CA SER A 355 -19.31 -0.29 14.23
C SER A 355 -20.40 -1.36 14.03
N GLY A 356 -20.12 -2.42 13.27
CA GLY A 356 -21.05 -3.50 12.96
C GLY A 356 -21.82 -3.34 11.66
N MET A 357 -21.47 -2.34 10.83
CA MET A 357 -22.07 -2.19 9.50
C MET A 357 -21.70 -3.38 8.61
N SER A 358 -22.66 -3.87 7.80
CA SER A 358 -22.37 -4.94 6.85
C SER A 358 -21.35 -4.47 5.81
N MET A 359 -20.51 -5.39 5.33
CA MET A 359 -19.45 -5.05 4.38
C MET A 359 -19.96 -4.30 3.13
N PRO A 360 -21.02 -4.75 2.41
CA PRO A 360 -21.52 -4.01 1.26
C PRO A 360 -21.94 -2.58 1.60
N LYS A 361 -22.56 -2.38 2.77
CA LYS A 361 -23.03 -1.05 3.19
C LYS A 361 -21.89 -0.14 3.63
N ALA A 362 -20.90 -0.69 4.35
CA ALA A 362 -19.70 0.05 4.74
C ALA A 362 -18.92 0.50 3.51
N PHE A 363 -18.77 -0.40 2.52
CA PHE A 363 -18.08 -0.12 1.27
C PHE A 363 -18.77 1.00 0.48
N GLU A 364 -20.08 0.89 0.27
CA GLU A 364 -20.86 1.91 -0.43
C GLU A 364 -20.81 3.26 0.29
N THR A 365 -20.92 3.26 1.62
CA THR A 365 -20.90 4.47 2.44
C THR A 365 -19.55 5.19 2.35
N ALA A 366 -18.46 4.45 2.41
CA ALA A 366 -17.11 5.03 2.40
C ALA A 366 -16.66 5.45 0.99
N PHE A 367 -16.95 4.65 -0.03
CA PHE A 367 -16.41 4.84 -1.38
C PHE A 367 -17.40 5.44 -2.39
N GLY A 368 -18.67 5.61 -2.01
CA GLY A 368 -19.72 6.16 -2.87
C GLY A 368 -20.07 5.29 -4.08
N ILE A 369 -19.63 4.03 -4.10
CA ILE A 369 -19.94 3.05 -5.14
C ILE A 369 -20.25 1.70 -4.48
N THR A 370 -21.16 0.94 -5.07
CA THR A 370 -21.42 -0.43 -4.58
C THR A 370 -20.23 -1.33 -4.89
N LYS A 371 -20.09 -2.40 -4.09
CA LYS A 371 -19.02 -3.40 -4.28
C LYS A 371 -19.13 -4.08 -5.65
N GLU A 372 -20.35 -4.34 -6.10
CA GLU A 372 -20.63 -5.00 -7.39
C GLU A 372 -20.20 -4.10 -8.55
N LYS A 373 -20.52 -2.80 -8.49
CA LYS A 373 -20.07 -1.82 -9.49
C LYS A 373 -18.55 -1.65 -9.48
N PHE A 374 -17.94 -1.71 -8.30
CA PHE A 374 -16.49 -1.71 -8.18
C PHE A 374 -15.87 -2.93 -8.89
N TYR A 375 -16.38 -4.14 -8.63
CA TYR A 375 -15.87 -5.35 -9.27
C TYR A 375 -16.06 -5.37 -10.78
N GLU A 376 -17.21 -4.89 -11.27
CA GLU A 376 -17.44 -4.73 -12.70
C GLU A 376 -16.43 -3.75 -13.32
N GLY A 377 -16.28 -2.56 -12.74
CA GLY A 377 -15.38 -1.52 -13.21
C GLY A 377 -13.92 -1.95 -13.17
N PHE A 378 -13.48 -2.56 -12.07
CA PHE A 378 -12.12 -3.08 -11.95
C PHE A 378 -11.87 -4.24 -12.92
N GLY A 379 -12.85 -5.14 -13.11
CA GLY A 379 -12.77 -6.22 -14.08
C GLY A 379 -12.65 -5.71 -15.52
N ALA A 380 -13.35 -4.63 -15.87
CA ALA A 380 -13.22 -3.96 -17.16
C ALA A 380 -11.85 -3.28 -17.31
N TYR A 381 -11.40 -2.55 -16.29
CA TYR A 381 -10.07 -1.94 -16.26
C TYR A 381 -8.97 -2.99 -16.46
N ARG A 382 -9.10 -4.16 -15.83
CA ARG A 382 -8.14 -5.25 -15.99
C ARG A 382 -7.99 -5.76 -17.41
N LYS A 383 -9.06 -5.70 -18.22
CA LYS A 383 -9.01 -6.12 -19.63
C LYS A 383 -8.18 -5.17 -20.49
N THR A 384 -8.02 -3.90 -20.09
CA THR A 384 -7.18 -2.94 -20.81
C THR A 384 -5.68 -3.22 -20.62
N TRP A 385 -5.32 -4.00 -19.61
CA TRP A 385 -3.92 -4.42 -19.38
C TRP A 385 -3.43 -5.40 -20.46
N SER A 386 -4.36 -6.13 -21.10
CA SER A 386 -4.06 -7.12 -22.14
C SER A 386 -4.00 -6.53 -23.56
N SER A 387 -4.45 -5.29 -23.76
CA SER A 387 -4.47 -4.64 -25.09
C SER A 387 -3.15 -4.00 -25.52
N GLU A 388 -2.14 -3.95 -24.64
CA GLU A 388 -0.78 -3.49 -24.97
C GLU A 388 0.20 -4.67 -25.01
N SER A 389 0.05 -5.55 -26.00
CA SER A 389 1.16 -6.37 -26.53
C SER A 389 0.69 -7.32 -27.66
N SER A 390 0.54 -6.77 -28.87
CA SER A 390 0.73 -7.50 -30.13
C SER A 390 1.81 -6.82 -30.98
N SER A 391 2.91 -6.41 -30.33
CA SER A 391 4.15 -6.06 -31.03
C SER A 391 5.36 -6.47 -30.19
N GLY A 392 5.83 -7.70 -30.41
CA GLY A 392 7.17 -8.16 -30.08
C GLY A 392 7.41 -8.61 -28.62
N GLN A 393 7.69 -9.89 -28.42
CA GLN A 393 8.46 -10.33 -27.26
C GLN A 393 9.81 -9.57 -27.25
N PRO A 394 10.23 -8.95 -26.13
CA PRO A 394 11.60 -8.49 -26.00
C PRO A 394 12.51 -9.72 -25.83
N SER A 395 13.58 -9.77 -26.62
CA SER A 395 14.71 -10.64 -26.35
C SER A 395 15.29 -10.33 -24.97
N GLN A 396 15.80 -11.35 -24.28
CA GLN A 396 16.51 -11.17 -23.02
C GLN A 396 17.56 -10.06 -23.16
N GLY A 397 17.37 -8.98 -22.40
CA GLY A 397 18.28 -7.84 -22.37
C GLY A 397 17.76 -6.54 -22.96
N GLN A 398 16.49 -6.44 -23.41
CA GLN A 398 15.87 -5.15 -23.75
C GLN A 398 14.77 -4.77 -22.75
N ILE A 399 14.97 -3.63 -22.08
CA ILE A 399 13.97 -3.05 -21.16
C ILE A 399 12.77 -2.58 -22.00
N PRO A 400 11.52 -2.84 -21.57
CA PRO A 400 10.35 -2.27 -22.20
C PRO A 400 10.44 -0.73 -22.22
N GLN A 401 10.16 -0.12 -23.37
CA GLN A 401 10.38 1.32 -23.61
C GLN A 401 9.60 2.23 -22.64
N GLU A 402 8.52 1.72 -22.06
CA GLU A 402 7.74 2.35 -20.99
C GLU A 402 8.56 2.72 -19.74
N TYR A 403 9.60 1.94 -19.39
CA TYR A 403 10.48 2.24 -18.24
C TYR A 403 11.46 3.37 -18.52
N CYS A 404 11.71 3.68 -19.80
CA CYS A 404 12.62 4.77 -20.16
C CYS A 404 12.05 6.15 -19.79
N SER A 405 10.73 6.29 -19.73
CA SER A 405 10.08 7.53 -19.32
C SER A 405 10.55 8.07 -17.96
N GLY A 406 10.81 7.17 -17.00
CA GLY A 406 11.29 7.53 -15.66
C GLY A 406 12.70 8.14 -15.64
N PHE A 407 13.50 7.91 -16.68
CA PHE A 407 14.88 8.44 -16.80
C PHE A 407 14.97 9.64 -17.77
N ALA A 408 13.86 10.04 -18.39
CA ALA A 408 13.85 11.14 -19.36
C ALA A 408 14.26 12.48 -18.73
N SER A 409 13.92 12.71 -17.46
CA SER A 409 14.16 13.96 -16.73
C SER A 409 15.48 14.00 -15.97
N VAL A 410 16.19 12.88 -15.79
CA VAL A 410 17.45 12.88 -15.03
C VAL A 410 18.59 13.46 -15.88
N PRO A 411 19.43 14.38 -15.36
CA PRO A 411 20.48 15.03 -16.14
C PRO A 411 21.57 14.05 -16.59
N SER A 412 21.88 13.07 -15.74
CA SER A 412 22.79 11.95 -16.05
C SER A 412 22.36 10.70 -15.31
N CYS A 413 22.81 9.54 -15.77
CA CYS A 413 22.45 8.26 -15.13
C CYS A 413 23.09 8.07 -13.75
N SER A 414 24.14 8.82 -13.41
CA SER A 414 24.71 8.82 -12.07
C SER A 414 23.77 9.40 -11.00
N TYR A 415 22.71 10.13 -11.39
CA TYR A 415 21.71 10.65 -10.46
C TYR A 415 20.74 9.58 -9.95
N VAL A 416 20.60 8.46 -10.67
CA VAL A 416 19.67 7.39 -10.30
C VAL A 416 20.34 6.24 -9.56
N GLY A 417 21.67 6.26 -9.43
CA GLY A 417 22.41 5.30 -8.61
C GLY A 417 23.86 5.16 -9.03
N SER A 418 24.59 4.28 -8.32
CA SER A 418 25.96 3.92 -8.68
C SER A 418 26.01 3.14 -10.00
N PRO A 419 27.16 3.07 -10.70
CA PRO A 419 27.29 2.34 -11.96
C PRO A 419 26.83 0.88 -11.93
N ASP A 420 26.90 0.25 -10.75
CA ASP A 420 26.48 -1.14 -10.54
C ASP A 420 24.98 -1.30 -10.25
N SER A 421 24.30 -0.20 -9.89
CA SER A 421 22.87 -0.19 -9.61
C SER A 421 22.04 -0.51 -10.85
N GLN A 422 20.90 -1.16 -10.62
CA GLN A 422 19.98 -1.52 -11.69
C GLN A 422 19.41 -0.28 -12.38
N ASP A 423 19.07 0.76 -11.62
CA ASP A 423 18.55 2.02 -12.15
C ASP A 423 19.57 2.75 -13.03
N TYR A 424 20.86 2.72 -12.66
CA TYR A 424 21.92 3.25 -13.52
C TYR A 424 22.00 2.47 -14.83
N LYS A 425 22.00 1.12 -14.76
CA LYS A 425 22.02 0.25 -15.94
C LYS A 425 20.80 0.48 -16.83
N TYR A 426 19.63 0.68 -16.24
CA TYR A 426 18.39 0.97 -16.94
C TYR A 426 18.39 2.35 -17.59
N CYS A 427 18.84 3.37 -16.87
CA CYS A 427 19.03 4.70 -17.44
C CYS A 427 20.03 4.68 -18.61
N LYS A 428 21.17 3.99 -18.49
CA LYS A 428 22.17 3.88 -19.57
C LYS A 428 21.64 3.11 -20.78
N GLN A 429 20.74 2.16 -20.56
CA GLN A 429 20.13 1.42 -21.65
C GLN A 429 19.06 2.24 -22.38
N CYS A 430 18.30 3.07 -21.66
CA CYS A 430 17.30 3.98 -22.21
C CYS A 430 17.90 5.26 -22.84
N TYR A 431 18.97 5.79 -22.25
CA TYR A 431 19.68 7.00 -22.66
C TYR A 431 21.19 6.77 -22.60
N PRO A 432 21.79 6.09 -23.61
CA PRO A 432 23.21 5.74 -23.61
C PRO A 432 24.17 6.92 -23.49
N ASN A 433 23.70 8.11 -23.84
CA ASN A 433 24.49 9.35 -23.83
C ASN A 433 24.33 10.17 -22.53
N LYS A 434 23.49 9.74 -21.58
CA LYS A 434 23.34 10.35 -20.25
C LYS A 434 24.25 9.70 -19.21
#